data_AF-A0A956VVB3-F1
#
_entry.id   AF-A0A956VVB3-F1
#
_cell.length_a   1.000
_cell.length_b   1.000
_cell.length_c   1.000
_cell.angle_alpha   90.00
_cell.angle_beta   90.00
_cell.angle_gamma   90.00
#
_symmetry.space_group_name_H-M   'P 1'
#
loop_
_entity.id
_entity.type
_entity.pdbx_description
1 polymer ?
#
loop_
_entity_poly.entity_id
_entity_poly.type
_entity_poly.pdbx_seq_one_letter_code
_entity_poly.pdbx_strand_id
1 'polypeptide(L)'
;LVLAATAAVVVMMDLEWGIFWAVVVGLVSGQIIGTATEYYTAYEYSPTKKLAQQAETGAGTLVIGGLGLGMLSTMVPLLVIAGAIWITYELAGLYGIALSAVGMLSTLGVTLASDAYGPVADNAGGIAEQSHLPAEVRERTDALDSLGNTTAATGKGFAIGSAVLTALALMVTYAQVTGIEVFNILEVEVLIGLLIGALMPFIFGALTMGAVGRAAMAMVNEVRRQFREKPGIMDGSQDPDPAQAVAIATAGAIKEMIVPGTIAVVVPIAVGVV
;
A
#
# COMPACT_ATOMS: atom_id res chain seq x y z
N LEU A 1 -16.36 16.14 -11.66
CA LEU A 1 -17.38 16.42 -10.62
C LEU A 1 -16.77 17.12 -9.42
N VAL A 2 -15.79 16.52 -8.73
CA VAL A 2 -15.12 17.13 -7.55
C VAL A 2 -14.65 18.56 -7.84
N LEU A 3 -13.86 18.78 -8.90
CA LEU A 3 -13.36 20.13 -9.21
C LEU A 3 -14.48 21.15 -9.45
N ALA A 4 -15.54 20.77 -10.16
CA ALA A 4 -16.68 21.64 -10.39
C ALA A 4 -17.42 21.97 -9.08
N ALA A 5 -17.59 20.98 -8.20
CA ALA A 5 -18.18 21.17 -6.88
C ALA A 5 -17.30 22.07 -5.99
N THR A 6 -15.98 21.83 -5.95
CA THR A 6 -15.02 22.69 -5.23
C THR A 6 -15.06 24.12 -5.75
N ALA A 7 -15.06 24.33 -7.07
CA ALA A 7 -15.16 25.67 -7.66
C ALA A 7 -16.49 26.36 -7.30
N ALA A 8 -17.61 25.63 -7.33
CA ALA A 8 -18.90 26.15 -6.93
C ALA A 8 -18.90 26.57 -5.45
N VAL A 9 -18.35 25.75 -4.54
CA VAL A 9 -18.22 26.09 -3.11
C VAL A 9 -17.34 27.32 -2.91
N VAL A 10 -16.20 27.41 -3.60
CA VAL A 10 -15.30 28.57 -3.54
C VAL A 10 -16.02 29.85 -3.94
N VAL A 11 -16.82 29.83 -5.02
CA VAL A 11 -17.61 30.98 -5.47
C VAL A 11 -18.76 31.29 -4.51
N MET A 12 -19.52 30.28 -4.06
CA MET A 12 -20.70 30.46 -3.20
C MET A 12 -20.35 30.99 -1.81
N MET A 13 -19.17 30.64 -1.29
CA MET A 13 -18.70 31.04 0.04
C MET A 13 -17.68 32.18 0.02
N ASP A 14 -17.41 32.77 -1.15
CA ASP A 14 -16.41 33.85 -1.35
C ASP A 14 -15.03 33.50 -0.76
N LEU A 15 -14.57 32.28 -1.04
CA LEU A 15 -13.28 31.76 -0.56
C LEU A 15 -12.14 32.11 -1.53
N GLU A 16 -10.92 32.10 -1.02
CA GLU A 16 -9.73 32.27 -1.85
C GLU A 16 -9.54 31.09 -2.82
N TRP A 17 -9.24 31.41 -4.09
CA TRP A 17 -9.01 30.41 -5.14
C TRP A 17 -7.81 29.50 -4.89
N GLY A 18 -6.90 29.87 -3.97
CA GLY A 18 -5.81 28.99 -3.53
C GLY A 18 -6.30 27.63 -3.02
N ILE A 19 -7.47 27.59 -2.39
CA ILE A 19 -8.14 26.36 -1.93
C ILE A 19 -8.49 25.43 -3.11
N PHE A 20 -9.05 26.00 -4.18
CA PHE A 20 -9.37 25.23 -5.39
C PHE A 20 -8.11 24.63 -6.02
N TRP A 21 -7.05 25.43 -6.16
CA TRP A 21 -5.80 24.98 -6.74
C TRP A 21 -5.08 23.95 -5.87
N ALA A 22 -5.17 24.05 -4.54
CA ALA A 22 -4.63 23.03 -3.64
C ALA A 22 -5.26 21.65 -3.87
N VAL A 23 -6.58 21.60 -4.10
CA VAL A 23 -7.30 20.36 -4.46
C VAL A 23 -6.84 19.83 -5.82
N VAL A 24 -6.65 20.70 -6.82
CA VAL A 24 -6.13 20.33 -8.14
C VAL A 24 -4.73 19.73 -8.03
N VAL A 25 -3.83 20.35 -7.26
CA VAL A 25 -2.46 19.85 -7.05
C VAL A 25 -2.51 18.44 -6.44
N GLY A 26 -3.33 18.23 -5.40
CA GLY A 26 -3.51 16.92 -4.79
C GLY A 26 -3.96 15.83 -5.78
N LEU A 27 -4.95 16.16 -6.62
CA LEU A 27 -5.47 15.26 -7.66
C LEU A 27 -4.39 14.91 -8.69
N VAL A 28 -3.66 15.91 -9.19
CA VAL A 28 -2.57 15.72 -10.16
C VAL A 28 -1.43 14.90 -9.53
N SER A 29 -1.06 15.18 -8.29
CA SER A 29 -0.05 14.41 -7.55
C SER A 29 -0.45 12.95 -7.42
N GLY A 30 -1.71 12.66 -7.09
CA GLY A 30 -2.23 11.29 -7.05
C GLY A 30 -2.08 10.59 -8.40
N GLN A 31 -2.48 11.25 -9.48
CA GLN A 31 -2.35 10.70 -10.83
C GLN A 31 -0.90 10.40 -11.21
N ILE A 32 0.04 11.31 -10.90
CA ILE A 32 1.47 11.09 -11.18
C ILE A 32 2.00 9.91 -10.37
N ILE A 33 1.66 9.82 -9.08
CA ILE A 33 2.05 8.68 -8.23
C ILE A 33 1.52 7.38 -8.83
N GLY A 34 0.24 7.34 -9.21
CA GLY A 34 -0.35 6.15 -9.80
C GLY A 34 0.32 5.69 -11.08
N THR A 35 0.55 6.62 -12.03
CA THR A 35 1.24 6.31 -13.29
C THR A 35 2.70 5.92 -13.07
N ALA A 36 3.39 6.54 -12.09
CA ALA A 36 4.72 6.12 -11.72
C ALA A 36 4.72 4.70 -11.13
N THR A 37 3.78 4.37 -10.25
CA THR A 37 3.64 3.03 -9.69
C THR A 37 3.35 1.98 -10.77
N GLU A 38 2.45 2.28 -11.71
CA GLU A 38 2.17 1.44 -12.87
C GLU A 38 3.44 1.19 -13.70
N TYR A 39 4.24 2.23 -13.99
CA TYR A 39 5.50 2.09 -14.73
C TYR A 39 6.49 1.11 -14.08
N TYR A 40 6.54 1.06 -12.75
CA TYR A 40 7.45 0.18 -12.00
C TYR A 40 6.88 -1.23 -11.76
N THR A 41 5.59 -1.47 -12.00
CA THR A 41 4.92 -2.73 -11.62
C THR A 41 4.27 -3.47 -12.78
N ALA A 42 3.81 -2.79 -13.83
CA ALA A 42 3.21 -3.43 -14.99
C ALA A 42 4.27 -4.16 -15.82
N TYR A 43 3.92 -5.32 -16.38
CA TYR A 43 4.86 -6.17 -17.13
C TYR A 43 5.17 -5.62 -18.53
N GLU A 44 4.42 -4.64 -19.00
CA GLU A 44 4.59 -3.98 -20.29
C GLU A 44 5.80 -3.03 -20.29
N TYR A 45 6.21 -2.54 -19.12
CA TYR A 45 7.26 -1.54 -18.99
C TYR A 45 8.65 -2.14 -18.75
N SER A 46 9.66 -1.33 -19.08
CA SER A 46 11.08 -1.73 -18.99
C SER A 46 11.51 -2.23 -17.61
N PRO A 47 11.10 -1.63 -16.47
CA PRO A 47 11.63 -2.05 -15.18
C PRO A 47 11.24 -3.49 -14.82
N THR A 48 9.97 -3.85 -14.98
CA THR A 48 9.46 -5.21 -14.73
C THR A 48 10.03 -6.23 -15.72
N LYS A 49 10.15 -5.86 -17.01
CA LYS A 49 10.78 -6.72 -18.03
C LYS A 49 12.24 -7.04 -17.70
N LYS A 50 13.01 -6.03 -17.27
CA LYS A 50 14.41 -6.22 -16.84
C LYS A 50 14.51 -7.09 -15.61
N LEU A 51 13.59 -6.94 -14.65
CA LEU A 51 13.54 -7.80 -13.47
C LEU A 51 13.24 -9.26 -13.86
N ALA A 52 12.29 -9.48 -14.76
CA ALA A 52 11.96 -10.82 -15.27
C ALA A 52 13.16 -11.48 -15.97
N GLN A 53 13.93 -10.74 -16.75
CA GLN A 53 15.17 -11.24 -17.39
C GLN A 53 16.20 -11.71 -16.37
N GLN A 54 16.26 -11.09 -15.17
CA GLN A 54 17.20 -11.53 -14.14
C GLN A 54 16.87 -12.92 -13.59
N ALA A 55 15.62 -13.39 -13.73
CA ALA A 55 15.23 -14.74 -13.32
C ALA A 55 16.03 -15.83 -14.06
N GLU A 56 16.56 -15.55 -15.27
CA GLU A 56 17.43 -16.47 -16.03
C GLU A 56 18.74 -16.80 -15.28
N THR A 57 19.19 -15.90 -14.40
CA THR A 57 20.43 -16.07 -13.63
C THR A 57 20.21 -16.66 -12.23
N GLY A 58 18.96 -16.94 -11.85
CA GLY A 58 18.57 -17.61 -10.61
C GLY A 58 17.77 -16.75 -9.62
N ALA A 59 17.29 -17.37 -8.55
CA ALA A 59 16.43 -16.71 -7.55
C ALA A 59 17.16 -15.59 -6.78
N GLY A 60 18.46 -15.72 -6.55
CA GLY A 60 19.23 -14.73 -5.78
C GLY A 60 19.31 -13.37 -6.47
N THR A 61 19.64 -13.35 -7.77
CA THR A 61 19.69 -12.14 -8.58
C THR A 61 18.30 -11.52 -8.74
N LEU A 62 17.27 -12.34 -8.90
CA LEU A 62 15.87 -11.88 -8.95
C LEU A 62 15.47 -11.12 -7.66
N VAL A 63 15.80 -11.66 -6.48
CA VAL A 63 15.51 -11.00 -5.20
C VAL A 63 16.29 -9.69 -5.06
N ILE A 64 17.58 -9.68 -5.39
CA ILE A 64 18.43 -8.47 -5.34
C ILE A 64 17.87 -7.40 -6.28
N GLY A 65 17.53 -7.78 -7.51
CA GLY A 65 16.93 -6.90 -8.50
C GLY A 65 15.59 -6.32 -8.04
N GLY A 66 14.73 -7.16 -7.46
CA GLY A 66 13.41 -6.76 -6.99
C GLY A 66 13.49 -5.77 -5.83
N LEU A 67 14.38 -6.03 -4.86
CA LEU A 67 14.65 -5.10 -3.76
C LEU A 67 15.18 -3.76 -4.27
N GLY A 68 16.15 -3.78 -5.19
CA GLY A 68 16.69 -2.57 -5.80
C GLY A 68 15.65 -1.78 -6.59
N LEU A 69 14.80 -2.48 -7.36
CA LEU A 69 13.69 -1.88 -8.10
C LEU A 69 12.69 -1.19 -7.17
N GLY A 70 12.31 -1.88 -6.08
CA GLY A 70 11.43 -1.32 -5.05
C GLY A 70 12.00 -0.04 -4.43
N MET A 71 13.28 -0.04 -4.05
CA MET A 71 13.95 1.15 -3.51
C MET A 71 14.00 2.32 -4.51
N LEU A 72 14.22 2.05 -5.79
CA LEU A 72 14.21 3.10 -6.82
C LEU A 72 12.81 3.65 -7.09
N SER A 73 11.78 2.80 -7.00
CA SER A 73 10.40 3.19 -7.29
C SER A 73 9.86 4.28 -6.35
N THR A 74 10.44 4.45 -5.16
CA THR A 74 10.00 5.45 -4.18
C THR A 74 10.42 6.88 -4.53
N MET A 75 11.36 7.06 -5.47
CA MET A 75 11.91 8.37 -5.81
C MET A 75 10.83 9.31 -6.37
N VAL A 76 10.06 8.85 -7.36
CA VAL A 76 9.04 9.70 -8.01
C VAL A 76 7.93 10.08 -7.03
N PRO A 77 7.32 9.15 -6.27
CA PRO A 77 6.32 9.52 -5.26
C PRO A 77 6.81 10.54 -4.24
N LEU A 78 8.04 10.38 -3.72
CA LEU A 78 8.59 11.31 -2.74
C LEU A 78 8.74 12.73 -3.30
N LEU A 79 9.30 12.86 -4.52
CA LEU A 79 9.48 14.17 -5.16
C LEU A 79 8.14 14.84 -5.46
N VAL A 80 7.14 14.07 -5.87
CA VAL A 80 5.78 14.57 -6.12
C VAL A 80 5.13 15.06 -4.84
N ILE A 81 5.26 14.32 -3.73
CA ILE A 81 4.74 14.74 -2.43
C ILE A 81 5.44 16.01 -1.94
N ALA A 82 6.77 16.08 -2.03
CA ALA A 82 7.53 17.27 -1.64
C ALA A 82 7.11 18.51 -2.46
N GLY A 83 6.94 18.36 -3.78
CA GLY A 83 6.43 19.42 -4.64
C GLY A 83 4.99 19.82 -4.29
N ALA A 84 4.12 18.85 -4.01
CA ALA A 84 2.74 19.11 -3.61
C ALA A 84 2.66 19.90 -2.31
N ILE A 85 3.45 19.53 -1.30
CA ILE A 85 3.55 20.23 -0.02
C ILE A 85 3.96 21.69 -0.26
N TRP A 86 5.03 21.92 -1.02
CA TRP A 86 5.51 23.27 -1.28
C TRP A 86 4.48 24.14 -2.02
N ILE A 87 3.92 23.63 -3.13
CA ILE A 87 2.97 24.38 -3.95
C ILE A 87 1.69 24.68 -3.14
N THR A 88 1.15 23.69 -2.43
CA THR A 88 -0.12 23.87 -1.70
C THR A 88 0.04 24.74 -0.46
N TYR A 89 1.23 24.75 0.15
CA TYR A 89 1.57 25.67 1.23
C TYR A 89 1.58 27.12 0.76
N GLU A 90 2.17 27.42 -0.40
CA GLU A 90 2.14 28.79 -0.97
C GLU A 90 0.72 29.24 -1.35
N LEU A 91 -0.16 28.29 -1.71
CA LEU A 91 -1.53 28.59 -2.13
C LEU A 91 -2.49 28.87 -0.96
N ALA A 92 -2.41 28.11 0.13
CA ALA A 92 -3.36 28.20 1.25
C ALA A 92 -2.75 27.75 2.60
N GLY A 93 -1.43 27.87 2.76
CA GLY A 93 -0.71 27.48 3.96
C GLY A 93 -0.90 26.00 4.33
N LEU A 94 -0.88 25.72 5.63
CA LEU A 94 -1.04 24.38 6.18
C LEU A 94 -2.41 23.76 5.83
N TYR A 95 -3.44 24.59 5.67
CA TYR A 95 -4.76 24.15 5.23
C TYR A 95 -4.77 23.69 3.77
N GLY A 96 -3.97 24.35 2.90
CA GLY A 96 -3.74 23.91 1.53
C GLY A 96 -3.15 22.50 1.44
N ILE A 97 -2.18 22.17 2.29
CA ILE A 97 -1.60 20.82 2.37
C ILE A 97 -2.69 19.79 2.72
N ALA A 98 -3.51 20.08 3.75
CA ALA A 98 -4.61 19.21 4.16
C ALA A 98 -5.64 19.00 3.04
N LEU A 99 -6.01 20.08 2.35
CA LEU A 99 -6.92 20.04 1.20
C LEU A 99 -6.35 19.26 0.02
N SER A 100 -5.03 19.31 -0.19
CA SER A 100 -4.40 18.51 -1.24
C SER A 100 -4.53 17.00 -0.97
N ALA A 101 -4.50 16.58 0.30
CA ALA A 101 -4.76 15.18 0.67
C ALA A 101 -6.20 14.76 0.29
N VAL A 102 -7.18 15.63 0.56
CA VAL A 102 -8.58 15.42 0.14
C VAL A 102 -8.70 15.39 -1.39
N GLY A 103 -7.98 16.28 -2.08
CA GLY A 103 -7.94 16.31 -3.55
C GLY A 103 -7.39 15.01 -4.15
N MET A 104 -6.31 14.47 -3.58
CA MET A 104 -5.72 13.19 -3.97
C MET A 104 -6.69 12.02 -3.79
N LEU A 105 -7.48 12.02 -2.71
CA LEU A 105 -8.49 11.00 -2.42
C LEU A 105 -9.85 11.27 -3.08
N SER A 106 -9.99 12.36 -3.83
CA SER A 106 -11.30 12.73 -4.37
C SER A 106 -11.80 11.76 -5.46
N THR A 107 -10.91 10.99 -6.06
CA THR A 107 -11.21 9.88 -6.99
C THR A 107 -11.19 8.51 -6.31
N LEU A 108 -11.16 8.45 -4.97
CA LEU A 108 -11.05 7.21 -4.20
C LEU A 108 -12.08 6.16 -4.62
N GLY A 109 -13.32 6.56 -4.95
CA GLY A 109 -14.33 5.61 -5.42
C GLY A 109 -13.91 4.84 -6.68
N VAL A 110 -13.23 5.50 -7.62
CA VAL A 110 -12.70 4.85 -8.83
C VAL A 110 -11.45 4.05 -8.50
N THR A 111 -10.51 4.62 -7.75
CA THR A 111 -9.25 3.94 -7.38
C THR A 111 -9.51 2.67 -6.56
N LEU A 112 -10.45 2.71 -5.61
CA LEU A 112 -10.85 1.57 -4.79
C LEU A 112 -11.59 0.51 -5.61
N ALA A 113 -12.43 0.92 -6.56
CA ALA A 113 -13.08 -0.03 -7.47
C ALA A 113 -12.04 -0.77 -8.34
N SER A 114 -11.02 -0.06 -8.83
CA SER A 114 -9.92 -0.67 -9.58
C SER A 114 -9.02 -1.56 -8.70
N ASP A 115 -8.77 -1.20 -7.44
CA ASP A 115 -8.03 -2.06 -6.50
C ASP A 115 -8.83 -3.34 -6.18
N ALA A 116 -10.12 -3.21 -5.90
CA ALA A 116 -11.02 -4.34 -5.63
C ALA A 116 -11.24 -5.26 -6.84
N TYR A 117 -11.03 -4.76 -8.06
CA TYR A 117 -11.09 -5.57 -9.28
C TYR A 117 -10.05 -6.70 -9.29
N GLY A 118 -8.83 -6.46 -8.78
CA GLY A 118 -7.75 -7.44 -8.80
C GLY A 118 -8.09 -8.74 -8.06
N PRO A 119 -8.46 -8.69 -6.76
CA PRO A 119 -8.86 -9.89 -6.01
C PRO A 119 -10.09 -10.62 -6.58
N VAL A 120 -10.98 -9.91 -7.30
CA VAL A 120 -12.10 -10.56 -8.00
C VAL A 120 -11.60 -11.36 -9.20
N ALA A 121 -10.67 -10.80 -9.98
CA ALA A 121 -10.06 -11.49 -11.12
C ALA A 121 -9.22 -12.71 -10.70
N ASP A 122 -8.43 -12.58 -9.63
CA ASP A 122 -7.65 -13.69 -9.04
C ASP A 122 -8.55 -14.86 -8.63
N ASN A 123 -9.62 -14.57 -7.85
CA ASN A 123 -10.59 -15.60 -7.46
C ASN A 123 -11.30 -16.23 -8.66
N ALA A 124 -11.64 -15.43 -9.69
CA ALA A 124 -12.23 -15.97 -10.92
C ALA A 124 -11.28 -16.95 -11.63
N GLY A 125 -9.98 -16.65 -11.67
CA GLY A 125 -8.96 -17.56 -12.19
C GLY A 125 -8.82 -18.82 -11.35
N GLY A 126 -8.83 -18.70 -10.02
CA GLY A 126 -8.81 -19.84 -9.10
C GLY A 126 -10.02 -20.77 -9.30
N ILE A 127 -11.23 -20.21 -9.43
CA ILE A 127 -12.45 -20.97 -9.73
C ILE A 127 -12.37 -21.65 -11.09
N ALA A 128 -11.83 -20.96 -12.11
CA ALA A 128 -11.68 -21.52 -13.45
C ALA A 128 -10.76 -22.74 -13.44
N GLU A 129 -9.63 -22.67 -12.74
CA GLU A 129 -8.69 -23.78 -12.57
C GLU A 129 -9.32 -24.94 -11.80
N GLN A 130 -9.92 -24.66 -10.63
CA GLN A 130 -10.54 -25.68 -9.77
C GLN A 130 -11.75 -26.37 -10.43
N SER A 131 -12.44 -25.66 -11.32
CA SER A 131 -13.59 -26.19 -12.07
C SER A 131 -13.21 -26.86 -13.38
N HIS A 132 -11.90 -26.97 -13.68
CA HIS A 132 -11.38 -27.57 -14.92
C HIS A 132 -11.97 -26.94 -16.20
N LEU A 133 -12.17 -25.63 -16.19
CA LEU A 133 -12.66 -24.91 -17.36
C LEU A 133 -11.60 -24.93 -18.49
N PRO A 134 -12.00 -24.65 -19.75
CA PRO A 134 -11.06 -24.59 -20.86
C PRO A 134 -9.92 -23.60 -20.61
N ALA A 135 -8.71 -23.91 -21.11
CA ALA A 135 -7.51 -23.10 -20.92
C ALA A 135 -7.69 -21.63 -21.34
N GLU A 136 -8.51 -21.36 -22.36
CA GLU A 136 -8.85 -20.00 -22.79
C GLU A 136 -9.48 -19.16 -21.66
N VAL A 137 -10.28 -19.78 -20.77
CA VAL A 137 -10.86 -19.07 -19.61
C VAL A 137 -9.75 -18.68 -18.64
N ARG A 138 -8.80 -19.60 -18.38
CA ARG A 138 -7.66 -19.34 -17.49
C ARG A 138 -6.74 -18.26 -18.06
N GLU A 139 -6.40 -18.33 -19.35
CA GLU A 139 -5.61 -17.31 -20.05
C GLU A 139 -6.25 -15.92 -19.95
N ARG A 140 -7.58 -15.84 -20.12
CA ARG A 140 -8.31 -14.58 -19.94
C ARG A 140 -8.22 -14.10 -18.50
N THR A 141 -8.47 -14.96 -17.50
CA THR A 141 -8.38 -14.57 -16.09
C THR A 141 -6.96 -14.17 -15.66
N ASP A 142 -5.92 -14.80 -16.20
CA ASP A 142 -4.51 -14.45 -15.94
C ASP A 142 -4.19 -13.04 -16.49
N ALA A 143 -4.72 -12.69 -17.67
CA ALA A 143 -4.62 -11.34 -18.20
C ALA A 143 -5.34 -10.31 -17.29
N LEU A 144 -6.48 -10.67 -16.71
CA LEU A 144 -7.19 -9.79 -15.77
C LEU A 144 -6.49 -9.68 -14.41
N ASP A 145 -5.92 -10.77 -13.89
CA ASP A 145 -5.16 -10.78 -12.63
C ASP A 145 -3.85 -9.99 -12.73
N SER A 146 -3.12 -10.13 -13.84
CA SER A 146 -1.90 -9.33 -14.06
C SER A 146 -2.18 -7.82 -14.11
N LEU A 147 -3.30 -7.40 -14.71
CA LEU A 147 -3.80 -6.02 -14.60
C LEU A 147 -4.16 -5.68 -13.14
N GLY A 148 -4.86 -6.59 -12.46
CA GLY A 148 -5.22 -6.51 -11.04
C GLY A 148 -4.04 -6.20 -10.11
N ASN A 149 -2.93 -6.90 -10.31
CA ASN A 149 -1.69 -6.72 -9.56
C ASN A 149 -1.11 -5.31 -9.71
N THR A 150 -1.19 -4.75 -10.92
CA THR A 150 -0.75 -3.37 -11.20
C THR A 150 -1.71 -2.36 -10.56
N THR A 151 -3.02 -2.57 -10.66
CA THR A 151 -4.02 -1.68 -10.05
C THR A 151 -3.95 -1.69 -8.53
N ALA A 152 -3.64 -2.83 -7.91
CA ALA A 152 -3.44 -2.95 -6.47
C ALA A 152 -2.18 -2.18 -6.01
N ALA A 153 -1.10 -2.22 -6.79
CA ALA A 153 0.08 -1.42 -6.51
C ALA A 153 -0.24 0.08 -6.61
N THR A 154 -0.92 0.51 -7.67
CA THR A 154 -1.37 1.89 -7.85
C THR A 154 -2.25 2.35 -6.69
N GLY A 155 -3.22 1.53 -6.25
CA GLY A 155 -4.05 1.79 -5.08
C GLY A 155 -3.23 2.03 -3.81
N LYS A 156 -2.21 1.19 -3.56
CA LYS A 156 -1.25 1.38 -2.45
C LYS A 156 -0.46 2.68 -2.58
N GLY A 157 -0.02 3.04 -3.79
CA GLY A 157 0.65 4.31 -4.06
C GLY A 157 -0.20 5.52 -3.67
N PHE A 158 -1.47 5.54 -4.09
CA PHE A 158 -2.44 6.57 -3.70
C PHE A 158 -2.68 6.61 -2.18
N ALA A 159 -2.84 5.45 -1.54
CA ALA A 159 -3.03 5.36 -0.11
C ALA A 159 -1.83 5.93 0.67
N ILE A 160 -0.60 5.62 0.25
CA ILE A 160 0.62 6.12 0.90
C ILE A 160 0.77 7.64 0.67
N GLY A 161 0.59 8.11 -0.57
CA GLY A 161 0.71 9.55 -0.88
C GLY A 161 -0.26 10.39 -0.07
N SER A 162 -1.52 9.97 0.01
CA SER A 162 -2.55 10.65 0.79
C SER A 162 -2.32 10.53 2.30
N ALA A 163 -1.80 9.39 2.78
CA ALA A 163 -1.44 9.21 4.19
C ALA A 163 -0.34 10.19 4.62
N VAL A 164 0.68 10.46 3.80
CA VAL A 164 1.75 11.42 4.12
C VAL A 164 1.19 12.85 4.23
N LEU A 165 0.39 13.28 3.25
CA LEU A 165 -0.23 14.61 3.27
C LEU A 165 -1.20 14.76 4.47
N THR A 166 -1.96 13.71 4.78
CA THR A 166 -2.86 13.67 5.93
C THR A 166 -2.09 13.68 7.26
N ALA A 167 -0.98 12.95 7.36
CA ALA A 167 -0.15 12.94 8.56
C ALA A 167 0.42 14.33 8.86
N LEU A 168 0.80 15.10 7.84
CA LEU A 168 1.22 16.49 8.01
C LEU A 168 0.07 17.37 8.51
N ALA A 169 -1.13 17.24 7.95
CA ALA A 169 -2.31 17.96 8.44
C ALA A 169 -2.65 17.63 9.91
N LEU A 170 -2.54 16.36 10.28
CA LEU A 170 -2.71 15.90 11.66
C LEU A 170 -1.60 16.43 12.59
N MET A 171 -0.36 16.54 12.11
CA MET A 171 0.75 17.12 12.88
C MET A 171 0.51 18.59 13.20
N VAL A 172 -0.03 19.37 12.25
CA VAL A 172 -0.43 20.76 12.48
C VAL A 172 -1.54 20.85 13.52
N THR A 173 -2.55 19.99 13.39
CA THR A 173 -3.66 19.93 14.35
C THR A 173 -3.16 19.55 15.74
N TYR A 174 -2.24 18.58 15.83
CA TYR A 174 -1.58 18.18 17.06
C TYR A 174 -0.87 19.36 17.72
N ALA A 175 -0.04 20.10 16.96
CA ALA A 175 0.68 21.27 17.45
C ALA A 175 -0.26 22.33 18.04
N GLN A 176 -1.39 22.59 17.37
CA GLN A 176 -2.40 23.54 17.84
C GLN A 176 -3.06 23.10 19.14
N VAL A 177 -3.41 21.82 19.27
CA VAL A 177 -4.05 21.28 20.47
C VAL A 177 -3.09 21.25 21.65
N THR A 178 -1.81 20.95 21.42
CA THR A 178 -0.79 20.88 22.47
C THR A 178 -0.15 22.24 22.79
N GLY A 179 -0.43 23.28 21.99
CA GLY A 179 0.21 24.59 22.12
C GLY A 179 1.68 24.62 21.71
N ILE A 180 2.12 23.70 20.86
CA ILE A 180 3.48 23.70 20.30
C ILE A 180 3.52 24.70 19.15
N GLU A 181 4.31 25.78 19.31
CA GLU A 181 4.45 26.81 18.28
C GLU A 181 5.51 26.45 17.22
N VAL A 182 6.58 25.77 17.63
CA VAL A 182 7.71 25.40 16.75
C VAL A 182 8.19 23.99 17.05
N PHE A 183 8.32 23.15 16.02
CA PHE A 183 9.05 21.89 16.10
C PHE A 183 10.53 22.12 15.80
N ASN A 184 11.35 22.28 16.84
CA ASN A 184 12.78 22.45 16.67
C ASN A 184 13.49 21.08 16.64
N ILE A 185 14.00 20.68 15.48
CA ILE A 185 14.72 19.40 15.31
C ILE A 185 16.01 19.35 16.14
N LEU A 186 16.53 20.51 16.59
CA LEU A 186 17.71 20.57 17.45
C LEU A 186 17.39 20.29 18.93
N GLU A 187 16.12 20.22 19.31
CA GLU A 187 15.73 19.76 20.64
C GLU A 187 15.95 18.26 20.76
N VAL A 188 16.54 17.85 21.88
CA VAL A 188 16.99 16.47 22.10
C VAL A 188 15.79 15.53 22.09
N GLU A 189 14.68 15.95 22.68
CA GLU A 189 13.42 15.23 22.76
C GLU A 189 12.83 14.98 21.37
N VAL A 190 12.81 16.02 20.51
CA VAL A 190 12.33 15.93 19.12
C VAL A 190 13.22 15.01 18.30
N LEU A 191 14.54 15.10 18.45
CA LEU A 191 15.49 14.27 17.74
C LEU A 191 15.37 12.79 18.14
N ILE A 192 15.22 12.50 19.43
CA ILE A 192 14.97 11.14 19.94
C ILE A 192 13.65 10.61 19.38
N GLY A 193 12.58 11.41 19.44
CA GLY A 193 11.27 11.05 18.89
C GLY A 193 11.32 10.73 17.39
N LEU A 194 12.05 11.54 16.61
CA LEU A 194 12.25 11.31 15.17
C LEU A 194 12.95 9.98 14.89
N LEU A 195 14.03 9.67 15.62
CA LEU A 195 14.78 8.43 15.44
C LEU A 195 13.95 7.19 15.83
N ILE A 196 13.21 7.26 16.95
CA ILE A 196 12.29 6.19 17.36
C ILE A 196 11.20 6.01 16.30
N GLY A 197 10.57 7.11 15.86
CA GLY A 197 9.54 7.10 14.82
C GLY A 197 10.02 6.50 13.51
N ALA A 198 11.22 6.85 13.05
CA ALA A 198 11.82 6.31 11.83
C ALA A 198 12.13 4.80 11.90
N LEU A 199 12.40 4.27 13.11
CA LEU A 199 12.62 2.85 13.34
C LEU A 199 11.31 2.03 13.31
N MET A 200 10.17 2.65 13.67
CA MET A 200 8.90 1.93 13.82
C MET A 200 8.44 1.15 12.58
N PRO A 201 8.50 1.69 11.35
CA PRO A 201 8.15 0.93 10.15
C PRO A 201 9.01 -0.32 9.94
N PHE A 202 10.29 -0.28 10.30
CA PHE A 202 11.19 -1.45 10.20
C PHE A 202 10.84 -2.52 11.22
N ILE A 203 10.55 -2.14 12.47
CA ILE A 203 10.09 -3.08 13.50
C ILE A 203 8.77 -3.72 13.06
N PHE A 204 7.81 -2.91 12.61
CA PHE A 204 6.51 -3.40 12.13
C PHE A 204 6.68 -4.36 10.94
N GLY A 205 7.52 -3.99 9.97
CA GLY A 205 7.84 -4.83 8.81
C GLY A 205 8.49 -6.15 9.22
N ALA A 206 9.48 -6.14 10.12
CA ALA A 206 10.14 -7.35 10.60
C ALA A 206 9.18 -8.31 11.32
N LEU A 207 8.31 -7.77 12.19
CA LEU A 207 7.33 -8.57 12.93
C LEU A 207 6.29 -9.21 11.99
N THR A 208 5.77 -8.44 11.04
CA THR A 208 4.78 -8.93 10.06
C THR A 208 5.39 -9.94 9.08
N MET A 209 6.59 -9.71 8.57
CA MET A 209 7.31 -10.68 7.73
C MET A 209 7.61 -11.98 8.49
N GLY A 210 8.07 -11.87 9.74
CA GLY A 210 8.32 -13.03 10.60
C GLY A 210 7.06 -13.85 10.88
N ALA A 211 5.93 -13.18 11.11
CA ALA A 211 4.62 -13.81 11.28
C ALA A 211 4.19 -14.59 10.04
N VAL A 212 4.27 -13.97 8.85
CA VAL A 212 3.97 -14.63 7.57
C VAL A 212 4.89 -15.83 7.36
N GLY A 213 6.19 -15.70 7.64
CA GLY A 213 7.16 -16.80 7.51
C GLY A 213 6.81 -18.02 8.36
N ARG A 214 6.41 -17.82 9.62
CA ARG A 214 5.95 -18.90 10.51
C ARG A 214 4.69 -19.58 9.98
N ALA A 215 3.67 -18.80 9.61
CA ALA A 215 2.41 -19.32 9.08
C ALA A 215 2.60 -20.06 7.75
N ALA A 216 3.42 -19.53 6.85
CA ALA A 216 3.75 -20.16 5.58
C ALA A 216 4.49 -21.49 5.79
N MET A 217 5.42 -21.58 6.74
CA MET A 217 6.12 -22.84 7.04
C MET A 217 5.17 -23.90 7.60
N ALA A 218 4.23 -23.51 8.47
CA ALA A 218 3.19 -24.42 8.96
C ALA A 218 2.30 -24.91 7.80
N MET A 219 1.88 -24.01 6.90
CA MET A 219 1.10 -24.34 5.71
C MET A 219 1.84 -25.32 4.79
N VAL A 220 3.11 -25.06 4.48
CA VAL A 220 3.93 -25.94 3.64
C VAL A 220 4.08 -27.33 4.27
N ASN A 221 4.30 -27.41 5.57
CA ASN A 221 4.41 -28.69 6.27
C ASN A 221 3.09 -29.47 6.25
N GLU A 222 1.95 -28.79 6.38
CA GLU A 222 0.62 -29.42 6.29
C GLU A 222 0.32 -29.92 4.88
N VAL A 223 0.56 -29.11 3.84
CA VAL A 223 0.38 -29.52 2.44
C VAL A 223 1.27 -30.73 2.13
N ARG A 224 2.54 -30.71 2.54
CA ARG A 224 3.46 -31.85 2.38
C ARG A 224 2.99 -33.08 3.15
N ARG A 225 2.44 -32.92 4.35
CA ARG A 225 1.88 -34.02 5.14
C ARG A 225 0.72 -34.67 4.39
N GLN A 226 -0.22 -33.88 3.87
CA GLN A 226 -1.36 -34.38 3.10
C GLN A 226 -0.90 -35.15 1.86
N PHE A 227 0.03 -34.61 1.05
CA PHE A 227 0.54 -35.34 -0.12
C PHE A 227 1.26 -36.64 0.24
N ARG A 228 1.99 -36.68 1.36
CA ARG A 228 2.71 -37.87 1.81
C ARG A 228 1.77 -38.95 2.36
N GLU A 229 0.77 -38.56 3.15
CA GLU A 229 -0.13 -39.49 3.85
C GLU A 229 -1.35 -39.89 3.01
N LYS A 230 -1.70 -39.08 2.01
CA LYS A 230 -2.81 -39.30 1.06
C LYS A 230 -2.30 -39.20 -0.38
N PRO A 231 -1.61 -40.22 -0.91
CA PRO A 231 -1.06 -40.19 -2.27
C PRO A 231 -2.11 -39.94 -3.36
N GLY A 232 -3.36 -40.35 -3.12
CA GLY A 232 -4.49 -40.16 -4.03
C GLY A 232 -4.87 -38.69 -4.30
N ILE A 233 -4.30 -37.73 -3.56
CA ILE A 233 -4.46 -36.31 -3.88
C ILE A 233 -3.70 -35.95 -5.16
N MET A 234 -2.51 -36.54 -5.38
CA MET A 234 -1.67 -36.20 -6.55
C MET A 234 -2.21 -36.78 -7.87
N ASP A 235 -2.93 -37.90 -7.80
CA ASP A 235 -3.57 -38.52 -8.96
C ASP A 235 -5.05 -38.13 -9.12
N GLY A 236 -5.58 -37.30 -8.21
CA GLY A 236 -6.95 -36.80 -8.24
C GLY A 236 -8.03 -37.78 -7.77
N SER A 237 -7.66 -38.96 -7.25
CA SER A 237 -8.62 -39.94 -6.71
C SER A 237 -9.15 -39.59 -5.30
N GLN A 238 -8.50 -38.65 -4.60
CA GLN A 238 -8.87 -38.22 -3.26
C GLN A 238 -8.81 -36.69 -3.13
N ASP A 239 -9.80 -36.11 -2.45
CA ASP A 239 -9.82 -34.67 -2.17
C ASP A 239 -8.83 -34.27 -1.05
N PRO A 240 -8.15 -33.12 -1.18
CA PRO A 240 -7.38 -32.52 -0.09
C PRO A 240 -8.29 -32.06 1.05
N ASP A 241 -7.69 -31.79 2.21
CA ASP A 241 -8.37 -31.20 3.37
C ASP A 241 -8.06 -29.70 3.46
N PRO A 242 -8.88 -28.82 2.84
CA PRO A 242 -8.67 -27.37 2.90
C PRO A 242 -9.00 -26.79 4.28
N ALA A 243 -9.79 -27.46 5.12
CA ALA A 243 -10.17 -26.96 6.43
C ALA A 243 -8.95 -26.82 7.35
N GLN A 244 -8.00 -27.75 7.25
CA GLN A 244 -6.72 -27.66 7.99
C GLN A 244 -5.87 -26.47 7.53
N ALA A 245 -5.77 -26.25 6.22
CA ALA A 245 -5.07 -25.08 5.67
C ALA A 245 -5.71 -23.77 6.17
N VAL A 246 -7.03 -23.67 6.12
CA VAL A 246 -7.79 -22.51 6.63
C VAL A 246 -7.57 -22.33 8.13
N ALA A 247 -7.57 -23.40 8.92
CA ALA A 247 -7.36 -23.33 10.37
C ALA A 247 -5.96 -22.80 10.71
N ILE A 248 -4.93 -23.26 10.01
CA ILE A 248 -3.54 -22.78 10.17
C ILE A 248 -3.45 -21.28 9.86
N ALA A 249 -3.98 -20.87 8.71
CA ALA A 249 -3.96 -19.47 8.31
C ALA A 249 -4.74 -18.58 9.30
N THR A 250 -5.92 -19.03 9.73
CA THR A 250 -6.79 -18.28 10.66
C THR A 250 -6.14 -18.12 12.03
N ALA A 251 -5.68 -19.24 12.64
CA ALA A 251 -5.05 -19.20 13.95
C ALA A 251 -3.75 -18.38 13.94
N GLY A 252 -2.96 -18.52 12.88
CA GLY A 252 -1.75 -17.72 12.65
C GLY A 252 -2.07 -16.23 12.57
N ALA A 253 -2.99 -15.83 11.69
CA ALA A 253 -3.34 -14.42 11.48
C ALA A 253 -3.85 -13.76 12.77
N ILE A 254 -4.80 -14.39 13.48
CA ILE A 254 -5.39 -13.82 14.70
C ILE A 254 -4.36 -13.65 15.82
N LYS A 255 -3.47 -14.61 16.00
CA LYS A 255 -2.43 -14.55 17.04
C LYS A 255 -1.38 -13.50 16.70
N GLU A 256 -0.92 -13.49 15.47
CA GLU A 256 0.25 -12.70 15.05
C GLU A 256 -0.08 -11.22 14.81
N MET A 257 -1.33 -10.86 14.52
CA MET A 257 -1.74 -9.45 14.32
C MET A 257 -1.71 -8.62 15.61
N ILE A 258 -1.80 -9.25 16.79
CA ILE A 258 -1.93 -8.56 18.08
C ILE A 258 -0.71 -7.69 18.36
N VAL A 259 0.50 -8.22 18.18
CA VAL A 259 1.73 -7.50 18.55
C VAL A 259 1.96 -6.28 17.65
N PRO A 260 1.98 -6.38 16.31
CA PRO A 260 2.15 -5.21 15.45
C PRO A 260 1.05 -4.16 15.63
N GLY A 261 -0.21 -4.60 15.80
CA GLY A 261 -1.34 -3.69 16.04
C GLY A 261 -1.25 -2.95 17.37
N THR A 262 -0.84 -3.64 18.44
CA THR A 262 -0.67 -3.03 19.76
C THR A 262 0.45 -1.99 19.75
N ILE A 263 1.57 -2.27 19.08
CA ILE A 263 2.71 -1.36 18.96
C ILE A 263 2.29 -0.02 18.34
N ALA A 264 1.49 -0.04 17.27
CA ALA A 264 1.04 1.17 16.59
C ALA A 264 0.21 2.11 17.49
N VAL A 265 -0.50 1.56 18.48
CA VAL A 265 -1.32 2.33 19.43
C VAL A 265 -0.55 2.72 20.69
N VAL A 266 0.24 1.79 21.24
CA VAL A 266 0.91 1.99 22.54
C VAL A 266 2.12 2.91 22.41
N VAL A 267 2.87 2.87 21.31
CA VAL A 267 4.09 3.67 21.17
C VAL A 267 3.83 5.18 21.24
N PRO A 268 2.86 5.76 20.51
CA PRO A 268 2.53 7.19 20.65
C PRO A 268 2.15 7.59 22.08
N ILE A 269 1.38 6.74 22.78
CA ILE A 269 0.97 6.99 24.17
C ILE A 269 2.18 6.93 25.12
N ALA A 270 3.00 5.90 24.99
CA ALA A 270 4.17 5.71 25.84
C ALA A 270 5.20 6.83 25.66
N VAL A 271 5.45 7.26 24.41
CA VAL A 271 6.34 8.39 24.11
C VAL A 271 5.76 9.71 24.60
N GLY A 272 4.42 9.89 24.58
CA GLY A 272 3.80 11.12 25.05
C GLY A 272 3.70 11.26 26.57
N VAL A 273 3.78 10.16 27.32
CA VAL A 273 3.68 10.16 28.81
C VAL A 273 5.04 10.32 29.48
N VAL A 274 6.12 9.86 28.84
CA VAL A 274 7.50 9.90 29.36
C VAL A 274 8.19 11.18 28.93
#